data_AF-A0A7W9FX54-F1
#
_entry.id   AF-A0A7W9FX54-F1
#
_cell.length_a   1.000
_cell.length_b   1.000
_cell.length_c   1.000
_cell.angle_alpha   90.00
_cell.angle_beta   90.00
_cell.angle_gamma   90.00
#
_symmetry.space_group_name_H-M   'P 1'
#
loop_
_entity.id
_entity.type
_entity.pdbx_description
1 polymer ?
#
loop_
_entity_poly.entity_id
_entity_poly.type
_entity_poly.pdbx_seq_one_letter_code
_entity_poly.pdbx_strand_id
1 'polypeptide(L)' 'MIRGSTAYDVEAENDGFSLVGKPGRLNEFSDLVREAVDHSGEDFVVFPTSDGHQGYSRMFVVPLDGQADP' A
#
# COMPACT_ATOMS: atom_id res chain seq x y z
N MET A 1 -6.96 -11.59 -15.31
CA MET A 1 -7.65 -11.78 -14.01
C MET A 1 -6.60 -11.63 -12.92
N ILE A 2 -6.44 -10.42 -12.38
CA ILE A 2 -5.51 -10.16 -11.28
C ILE A 2 -6.11 -10.84 -10.05
N ARG A 3 -5.56 -12.00 -9.67
CA ARG A 3 -5.92 -12.67 -8.42
C ARG A 3 -5.51 -11.73 -7.31
N GLY A 4 -6.48 -11.15 -6.58
CA GLY A 4 -6.19 -10.30 -5.43
C GLY A 4 -5.14 -10.99 -4.56
N SER A 5 -4.01 -10.33 -4.36
CA SER A 5 -2.97 -10.84 -3.47
C SER A 5 -3.64 -11.17 -2.14
N THR A 6 -3.52 -12.42 -1.71
CA THR A 6 -4.17 -12.91 -0.48
C THR A 6 -3.57 -12.30 0.79
N ALA A 7 -2.55 -11.43 0.67
CA ALA A 7 -1.80 -10.88 1.78
C ALA A 7 -2.43 -9.64 2.42
N TYR A 8 -3.42 -9.01 1.80
CA TYR A 8 -4.05 -7.79 2.32
C TYR A 8 -5.54 -7.67 1.96
N ASP A 9 -6.24 -6.80 2.66
CA ASP A 9 -7.54 -6.26 2.26
C ASP A 9 -7.37 -4.79 1.82
N VAL A 10 -8.29 -4.30 0.98
CA VAL A 10 -8.26 -2.92 0.47
C VAL A 10 -9.39 -2.12 1.11
N GLU A 11 -9.05 -0.96 1.67
CA GLU A 11 -9.98 0.01 2.24
C GLU A 11 -9.93 1.28 1.39
N ALA A 12 -11.09 1.72 0.87
CA ALA A 12 -11.18 2.98 0.15
C ALA A 12 -11.18 4.15 1.14
N GLU A 13 -10.42 5.20 0.81
CA GLU A 13 -10.27 6.41 1.61
C GLU A 13 -10.58 7.63 0.74
N ASN A 14 -10.77 8.81 1.34
CA ASN A 14 -11.16 10.01 0.59
C ASN A 14 -10.11 10.45 -0.45
N ASP A 15 -8.82 10.34 -0.11
CA ASP A 15 -7.71 10.84 -0.93
C ASP A 15 -6.88 9.69 -1.54
N GLY A 16 -7.37 8.45 -1.48
CA GLY A 16 -6.62 7.29 -1.92
C GLY A 16 -7.19 5.98 -1.41
N PHE A 17 -6.32 5.03 -1.12
CA PHE A 17 -6.72 3.72 -0.58
C PHE A 17 -5.67 3.17 0.36
N SER A 18 -6.13 2.46 1.38
CA SER A 18 -5.28 1.71 2.30
C SER A 18 -5.23 0.24 1.89
N LEU A 19 -4.05 -0.36 1.99
CA LEU A 19 -3.90 -1.81 2.02
C LEU A 19 -3.59 -2.22 3.46
N VAL A 20 -4.38 -3.16 3.99
CA VAL A 20 -4.24 -3.66 5.37
C VAL A 20 -3.76 -5.10 5.32
N GLY A 21 -2.58 -5.36 5.87
CA GLY A 21 -1.98 -6.69 5.88
C GLY A 21 -2.81 -7.69 6.68
N LYS A 22 -3.00 -8.90 6.13
CA LYS A 22 -3.72 -9.98 6.83
C LYS A 22 -2.85 -10.61 7.93
N PRO A 23 -3.43 -10.93 9.09
CA PRO A 23 -2.76 -11.72 10.11
C PRO A 23 -2.19 -13.02 9.51
N GLY A 24 -0.92 -13.31 9.81
CA GLY A 24 -0.22 -14.49 9.28
C GLY A 24 0.40 -14.33 7.89
N ARG A 25 0.22 -13.18 7.22
CA ARG A 25 0.87 -12.85 5.93
C ARG A 25 1.65 -11.53 5.95
N LEU A 26 1.97 -11.01 7.13
CA LEU A 26 2.66 -9.72 7.28
C LEU A 26 4.05 -9.70 6.63
N ASN A 27 4.75 -10.84 6.54
CA ASN A 27 6.03 -10.89 5.82
C ASN A 27 5.84 -10.62 4.31
N GLU A 28 4.90 -11.33 3.68
CA GLU A 28 4.54 -11.14 2.25
C GLU A 28 4.01 -9.73 1.99
N PHE A 29 3.18 -9.22 2.89
CA PHE A 29 2.72 -7.83 2.83
C PHE A 29 3.87 -6.83 3.00
N SER A 30 4.84 -7.11 3.87
CA SER A 30 5.98 -6.22 4.10
C SER A 30 6.89 -6.13 2.88
N ASP A 31 7.06 -7.21 2.13
CA ASP A 31 7.82 -7.20 0.88
C ASP A 31 7.14 -6.32 -0.17
N LEU A 32 5.81 -6.41 -0.29
CA LEU A 32 5.02 -5.52 -1.14
C LEU A 32 5.14 -4.05 -0.71
N VAL A 33 5.08 -3.77 0.59
CA VAL A 33 5.23 -2.40 1.10
C VAL A 33 6.60 -1.82 0.77
N ARG A 34 7.67 -2.62 0.88
CA ARG A 34 9.03 -2.18 0.51
C ARG A 34 9.13 -1.86 -0.98
N GLU A 35 8.62 -2.75 -1.83
CA GLU A 35 8.55 -2.52 -3.28
C GLU A 35 7.76 -1.23 -3.60
N ALA A 36 6.59 -1.05 -2.98
CA ALA A 36 5.78 0.15 -3.20
C ALA A 36 6.47 1.43 -2.73
N VAL A 37 7.24 1.39 -1.64
CA VAL A 37 8.04 2.52 -1.16
C VAL A 37 9.17 2.84 -2.14
N ASP A 38 9.83 1.84 -2.71
CA ASP A 38 10.90 2.03 -3.71
C ASP A 38 10.39 2.70 -5.00
N HIS A 39 9.10 2.53 -5.32
CA HIS A 39 8.41 3.16 -6.44
C HIS A 39 7.63 4.43 -6.08
N SER A 40 7.64 4.85 -4.81
CA SER A 40 6.90 6.02 -4.34
C SER A 40 7.52 7.32 -4.89
N GLY A 41 6.67 8.24 -5.34
CA GLY A 41 7.05 9.56 -5.84
C GLY A 41 6.99 9.71 -7.36
N GLU A 42 6.70 8.63 -8.09
CA GLU A 42 6.41 8.67 -9.53
C GLU A 42 4.92 9.00 -9.76
N ASP A 43 4.06 7.98 -9.73
CA ASP A 43 2.61 8.12 -9.99
C ASP A 43 1.77 8.12 -8.69
N PHE A 44 2.39 7.83 -7.55
CA PHE A 44 1.73 7.74 -6.25
C PHE A 44 2.71 7.98 -5.11
N VAL A 45 2.19 8.32 -3.94
CA VAL A 45 2.96 8.38 -2.68
C VAL A 45 2.46 7.29 -1.74
N VAL A 46 3.40 6.64 -1.05
CA VAL A 46 3.11 5.58 -0.07
C VAL A 46 3.44 6.04 1.35
N PHE A 47 2.51 5.81 2.26
CA PHE A 47 2.67 6.02 3.70
C PHE A 47 2.58 4.68 4.44
N PRO A 48 3.72 4.02 4.68
CA PRO A 48 3.73 2.73 5.35
C PRO A 48 3.54 2.87 6.87
N THR A 49 2.85 1.91 7.48
CA THR A 49 2.66 1.80 8.93
C THR A 49 3.28 0.50 9.42
N SER A 50 4.22 0.59 10.36
CA SER A 50 4.86 -0.58 10.96
C SER A 50 3.87 -1.45 11.73
N ASP A 51 4.16 -2.74 11.85
CA ASP A 51 3.47 -3.65 12.77
C ASP A 51 3.99 -3.58 14.22
N GLY A 52 4.98 -2.73 14.49
CA GLY A 52 5.66 -2.63 15.79
C GLY A 52 6.84 -3.61 15.96
N HIS A 53 7.16 -4.39 14.93
CA HIS A 53 8.27 -5.33 14.87
C HIS A 53 9.17 -5.03 13.67
N GLN A 54 9.39 -6.02 12.79
CA GLN A 54 10.27 -5.90 11.61
C GLN A 54 9.50 -5.66 10.30
N GLY A 55 8.17 -5.57 10.38
CA GLY A 55 7.29 -5.54 9.23
C GLY A 55 6.34 -4.35 9.21
N TYR A 56 5.37 -4.46 8.32
CA TYR A 56 4.33 -3.47 8.09
C TYR A 56 2.96 -4.12 8.30
N SER A 57 2.03 -3.32 8.82
CA SER A 57 0.65 -3.72 9.08
C SER A 57 -0.34 -3.05 8.13
N ARG A 58 0.01 -1.86 7.62
CA ARG A 58 -0.79 -1.08 6.67
C ARG A 58 0.12 -0.27 5.76
N MET A 59 -0.34 0.05 4.56
CA MET A 59 0.16 1.20 3.81
C MET A 59 -1.02 2.00 3.25
N PHE A 60 -0.90 3.31 3.29
CA PHE A 60 -1.83 4.22 2.63
C PHE A 60 -1.21 4.73 1.34
N VAL A 61 -1.93 4.62 0.23
CA VAL A 61 -1.46 4.99 -1.11
C VAL A 61 -2.32 6.14 -1.61
N VAL A 62 -1.65 7.23 -1.96
CA VAL A 62 -2.26 8.43 -2.55
C VAL A 62 -1.78 8.52 -3.99
N PRO A 63 -2.66 8.35 -4.99
CA PRO A 63 -2.32 8.65 -6.37
C PRO A 63 -1.88 10.12 -6.46
N LEU A 64 -0.75 10.36 -7.11
CA LEU A 64 -0.42 11.70 -7.53
C LEU A 64 -1.19 11.91 -8.82
N ASP A 65 -2.33 12.60 -8.73
CA ASP A 65 -3.04 13.03 -9.93
C ASP A 65 -2.02 13.73 -10.82
N GLY A 66 -1.64 13.10 -11.94
CA GLY A 66 -0.96 13.77 -13.02
C GLY A 66 -1.96 14.78 -13.53
N GLN A 67 -1.94 16.00 -12.95
CA GLN A 67 -2.79 17.14 -13.22
C GLN A 67 -3.79 16.83 -14.34
N ALA A 68 -5.00 16.40 -13.97
CA ALA A 68 -6.07 16.28 -14.94
C ALA A 68 -6.24 17.69 -15.52
N ASP A 69 -5.65 17.89 -16.71
CA ASP A 69 -5.66 19.16 -17.41
C ASP A 69 -7.13 19.57 -17.58
N PRO A 70 -7.53 20.78 -17.14
CA PRO A 70 -8.93 21.21 -17.12
C PRO A 70 -9.61 21.18 -18.50
#